data_AF-A0A373I6I0-F1
#
_entry.id   AF-A0A373I6I0-F1
#
_cell.length_a   1.000
_cell.length_b   1.000
_cell.length_c   1.000
_cell.angle_alpha   90.00
_cell.angle_beta   90.00
_cell.angle_gamma   90.00
#
_symmetry.space_group_name_H-M   'P 1'
#
loop_
_entity.id
_entity.type
_entity.pdbx_description
1 polymer ?
#
loop_
_entity_poly.entity_id
_entity_poly.type
_entity_poly.pdbx_seq_one_letter_code
_entity_poly.pdbx_strand_id
1 'polypeptide(L)'
;MDEFLRDIHTLLFKEWILIQSIEGCNIKEEGKKVILTTPYCHAEVIFNDHNLIELSVTNLVTDKIDFYLHFQMHTMSHAISLYTEMLQCVKQLINEPPVRVLLTCTSGLTTGMFAAQLNEATMLLSKNYEFDAIAYHELYDIAKNYDVILVAPQVSSKKTKLETCFKKKTVLTIPSTIFAKYDAGALLEFLDEHLSSRRHPTTARLPVISRPVPHQTKILTIATVRTSHRTRMIYRVFDPNNKTLLDNEVVKFDFQVNDLFDILDTVLLFHPDIPIIGISLPGIIRDGYMDLHNQRINVLRPLNKRYPNKRFYLFNDVNALVSGYYISQNKYQTISFLYQASTGGACGIGSVFKGQLIEGAHKIAGEAKFLPFNKEEFKKTPEGQLECLTYQAAAVISIYDPEMLIVSSKYTNKHELRESLKKYFPEEYLPNIHFIEHFKEYGLLGALILSIQEENKG
;
A
#
# COMPACT_ATOMS: atom_id res chain seq x y z
N MET A 1 -2.32 5.22 32.32
CA MET A 1 -1.34 6.15 32.91
C MET A 1 -2.11 7.33 33.45
N ASP A 2 -1.72 7.84 34.61
CA ASP A 2 -2.27 9.07 35.18
C ASP A 2 -2.06 10.25 34.21
N GLU A 3 -3.00 11.19 34.14
CA GLU A 3 -2.92 12.36 33.26
C GLU A 3 -1.69 13.21 33.56
N PHE A 4 -1.36 13.39 34.84
CA PHE A 4 -0.17 14.12 35.27
C PHE A 4 1.13 13.46 34.82
N LEU A 5 1.20 12.12 34.91
CA LEU A 5 2.35 11.37 34.43
C LEU A 5 2.47 11.45 32.91
N ARG A 6 1.35 11.54 32.19
CA ARG A 6 1.35 11.67 30.74
C ARG A 6 2.02 12.96 30.27
N ASP A 7 1.69 14.10 30.87
CA ASP A 7 2.32 15.39 30.53
C ASP A 7 3.84 15.33 30.73
N ILE A 8 4.28 14.81 31.89
CA ILE A 8 5.70 14.66 32.20
C ILE A 8 6.37 13.73 31.18
N HIS A 9 5.76 12.59 30.88
CA HIS A 9 6.32 11.65 29.91
C HIS A 9 6.42 12.25 28.50
N THR A 10 5.43 13.03 28.06
CA THR A 10 5.46 13.74 26.78
C THR A 10 6.61 14.74 26.73
N LEU A 11 6.81 15.53 27.79
CA LEU A 11 7.92 16.48 27.90
C LEU A 11 9.28 15.76 27.89
N LEU A 12 9.43 14.71 28.70
CA LEU A 12 10.65 13.90 28.73
C LEU A 12 10.96 13.26 27.38
N PHE A 13 9.93 12.84 26.65
CA PHE A 13 10.09 12.28 25.31
C PHE A 13 10.59 13.33 24.31
N LYS A 14 10.06 14.56 24.36
CA LYS A 14 10.56 15.68 23.56
C LYS A 14 12.04 15.97 23.84
N GLU A 15 12.40 16.11 25.11
CA GLU A 15 13.81 16.32 25.51
C GLU A 15 14.70 15.16 25.07
N TRP A 16 14.22 13.92 25.22
CA TRP A 16 14.94 12.74 24.79
C TRP A 16 15.21 12.73 23.27
N ILE A 17 14.29 13.25 22.45
CA ILE A 17 14.48 13.43 21.01
C ILE A 17 15.56 14.48 20.74
N LEU A 18 15.51 15.63 21.43
CA LEU A 18 16.43 16.76 21.20
C LEU A 18 17.89 16.43 21.53
N ILE A 19 18.13 15.53 22.47
CA ILE A 19 19.49 15.07 22.80
C ILE A 19 20.02 13.98 21.86
N GLN A 20 19.20 13.43 20.96
CA GLN A 20 19.68 12.47 19.97
C GLN A 20 20.61 13.16 18.98
N SER A 21 21.70 12.49 18.61
CA SER A 21 22.54 12.90 17.49
C SER A 21 22.39 11.91 16.35
N ILE A 22 22.13 12.45 15.14
CA ILE A 22 22.00 11.66 13.92
C ILE A 22 22.94 12.30 12.90
N GLU A 23 23.94 11.54 12.45
CA GLU A 23 24.89 12.01 11.45
C GLU A 23 24.16 12.42 10.17
N GLY A 24 24.48 13.60 9.62
CA GLY A 24 23.83 14.13 8.41
C GLY A 24 22.39 14.65 8.59
N CYS A 25 21.90 14.75 9.83
CA CYS A 25 20.58 15.31 10.14
C CYS A 25 20.70 16.45 11.16
N ASN A 26 19.99 17.55 10.90
CA ASN A 26 19.87 18.68 11.82
C ASN A 26 18.57 18.55 12.60
N ILE A 27 18.65 18.61 13.94
CA ILE A 27 17.49 18.56 14.83
C ILE A 27 17.31 19.94 15.46
N LYS A 28 16.11 20.51 15.33
CA LYS A 28 15.76 21.82 15.92
C LYS A 28 14.41 21.77 16.61
N GLU A 29 14.28 22.57 17.65
CA GLU A 29 13.01 22.80 18.32
C GLU A 29 12.36 24.09 17.79
N GLU A 30 11.08 24.00 17.42
CA GLU A 30 10.26 25.16 17.05
C GLU A 30 8.92 25.10 17.79
N GLY A 31 8.89 25.68 18.99
CA GLY A 31 7.71 25.72 19.85
C GLY A 31 7.23 24.31 20.23
N LYS A 32 6.06 23.90 19.70
CA LYS A 32 5.48 22.57 19.93
C LYS A 32 5.96 21.50 18.96
N LYS A 33 6.96 21.81 18.13
CA LYS A 33 7.50 20.91 17.12
C LYS A 33 8.98 20.63 17.37
N VAL A 34 9.39 19.42 17.03
CA VAL A 34 10.79 19.09 16.78
C VAL A 34 10.92 18.77 15.30
N ILE A 35 11.83 19.45 14.63
CA ILE A 35 12.07 19.34 13.20
C ILE A 35 13.39 18.62 12.99
N LEU A 36 13.36 17.59 12.16
CA LEU A 36 14.53 16.86 11.70
C LEU A 36 14.69 17.14 10.20
N THR A 37 15.78 17.77 9.82
CA THR A 37 16.07 18.14 8.43
C THR A 37 17.29 17.40 7.93
N THR A 38 17.16 16.75 6.78
CA THR A 38 18.27 16.31 5.94
C THR A 38 18.18 17.04 4.59
N PRO A 39 19.17 16.94 3.70
CA PRO A 39 19.03 17.52 2.37
C PRO A 39 17.86 16.95 1.54
N TYR A 40 17.33 15.77 1.89
CA TYR A 40 16.31 15.04 1.10
C TYR A 40 15.02 14.72 1.84
N CYS A 41 14.94 15.01 3.13
CA CYS A 41 13.70 14.88 3.88
C CYS A 41 13.49 16.01 4.88
N HIS A 42 12.21 16.30 5.09
CA HIS A 42 11.73 17.13 6.17
C HIS A 42 10.84 16.28 7.06
N ALA A 43 11.28 16.04 8.29
CA ALA A 43 10.55 15.26 9.27
C ALA A 43 10.11 16.16 10.44
N GLU A 44 8.88 15.97 10.90
CA GLU A 44 8.31 16.72 12.02
C GLU A 44 7.80 15.76 13.10
N VAL A 45 8.08 16.12 14.34
CA VAL A 45 7.46 15.57 15.54
C VAL A 45 6.65 16.69 16.18
N ILE A 46 5.32 16.58 16.13
CA ILE A 46 4.41 17.61 16.65
C ILE A 46 3.82 17.12 17.97
N PHE A 47 3.92 17.95 19.01
CA PHE A 47 3.36 17.70 20.34
C PHE A 47 2.15 18.59 20.56
N ASN A 48 0.94 18.03 20.60
CA ASN A 48 -0.26 18.82 20.82
C ASN A 48 -0.66 18.90 22.30
N ASP A 49 -1.66 19.73 22.59
CA ASP A 49 -2.16 19.99 23.95
C ASP A 49 -2.85 18.79 24.63
N HIS A 50 -3.13 17.72 23.88
CA HIS A 50 -3.76 16.51 24.40
C HIS A 50 -2.78 15.35 24.58
N ASN A 51 -1.47 15.65 24.59
CA ASN A 51 -0.40 14.66 24.56
C ASN A 51 -0.49 13.69 23.37
N LEU A 52 -1.11 14.14 22.28
CA LEU A 52 -1.03 13.46 20.99
C LEU A 52 0.26 13.92 20.32
N ILE A 53 1.04 12.94 19.91
CA ILE A 53 2.30 13.12 19.22
C ILE A 53 2.08 12.68 17.79
N GLU A 54 2.39 13.56 16.84
CA GLU A 54 2.36 13.25 15.40
C GLU A 54 3.79 13.14 14.88
N LEU A 55 4.07 12.07 14.16
CA LEU A 55 5.35 11.81 13.51
C LEU A 55 5.14 11.82 12.01
N SER A 56 5.92 12.62 11.28
CA SER A 56 5.84 12.70 9.83
C SER A 56 7.22 12.76 9.18
N VAL A 57 7.35 12.15 8.01
CA VAL A 57 8.54 12.26 7.14
C VAL A 57 8.07 12.57 5.72
N THR A 58 8.43 13.75 5.24
CA THR A 58 8.18 14.19 3.86
C THR A 58 9.47 14.09 3.07
N ASN A 59 9.40 13.36 1.96
CA ASN A 59 10.50 13.24 1.01
C ASN A 59 10.52 14.45 0.09
N LEU A 60 11.59 15.25 0.17
CA LEU A 60 11.71 16.51 -0.56
C LEU A 60 11.95 16.33 -2.06
N VAL A 61 12.46 15.16 -2.47
CA VAL A 61 12.67 14.82 -3.88
C VAL A 61 11.34 14.50 -4.56
N THR A 62 10.50 13.70 -3.91
CA THR A 62 9.25 13.22 -4.51
C THR A 62 8.00 14.02 -4.13
N ASP A 63 8.12 14.93 -3.14
CA ASP A 63 7.03 15.70 -2.54
C ASP A 63 5.92 14.78 -1.99
N LYS A 64 6.32 13.67 -1.34
CA LYS A 64 5.41 12.67 -0.76
C LYS A 64 5.71 12.40 0.70
N ILE A 65 4.65 12.08 1.44
CA ILE A 65 4.73 11.59 2.81
C ILE A 65 5.08 10.09 2.76
N ASP A 66 6.29 9.76 3.20
CA ASP A 66 6.81 8.39 3.23
C ASP A 66 6.52 7.67 4.56
N PHE A 67 6.27 8.45 5.60
CA PHE A 67 5.90 8.01 6.95
C PHE A 67 4.97 9.03 7.59
N TYR A 68 3.86 8.58 8.17
CA TYR A 68 2.99 9.41 8.99
C TYR A 68 2.24 8.55 9.99
N LEU A 69 2.29 8.92 11.26
CA LEU A 69 1.47 8.33 12.31
C LEU A 69 1.21 9.33 13.42
N HIS A 70 0.25 9.01 14.28
CA HIS A 70 0.00 9.75 15.49
C HIS A 70 -0.36 8.78 16.62
N PHE A 71 -0.03 9.15 17.85
CA PHE A 71 -0.32 8.34 19.03
C PHE A 71 -0.41 9.22 20.27
N GLN A 72 -1.20 8.79 21.26
CA GLN A 72 -1.21 9.44 22.56
C GLN A 72 -0.10 8.86 23.44
N MET A 73 0.56 9.72 24.22
CA MET A 73 1.61 9.25 25.13
C MET A 73 1.07 8.26 26.17
N HIS A 74 1.63 7.03 26.16
CA HIS A 74 1.28 5.96 27.11
C HIS A 74 2.46 5.40 27.87
N THR A 75 3.54 5.06 27.15
CA THR A 75 4.79 4.60 27.76
C THR A 75 5.95 5.13 26.94
N MET A 76 7.07 5.41 27.62
CA MET A 76 8.29 5.85 26.95
C MET A 76 8.79 4.81 25.95
N SER A 77 8.72 3.52 26.29
CA SER A 77 9.16 2.43 25.40
C SER A 77 8.38 2.39 24.08
N HIS A 78 7.07 2.59 24.11
CA HIS A 78 6.24 2.62 22.91
C HIS A 78 6.57 3.84 22.04
N ALA A 79 6.66 5.03 22.65
CA ALA A 79 7.01 6.26 21.96
C ALA A 79 8.39 6.18 21.27
N ILE A 80 9.40 5.64 21.98
CA ILE A 80 10.74 5.40 21.43
C ILE A 80 10.69 4.42 20.26
N SER A 81 9.87 3.37 20.34
CA SER A 81 9.73 2.40 19.24
C SER A 81 9.19 3.08 17.97
N LEU A 82 8.10 3.85 18.08
CA LEU A 82 7.50 4.56 16.95
C LEU A 82 8.44 5.62 16.35
N TYR A 83 9.18 6.35 17.20
CA TYR A 83 10.19 7.29 16.73
C TYR A 83 11.38 6.59 16.05
N THR A 84 11.78 5.41 16.54
CA THR A 84 12.84 4.62 15.90
C THR A 84 12.42 4.16 14.51
N GLU A 85 11.15 3.75 14.32
CA GLU A 85 10.60 3.44 12.99
C GLU A 85 10.64 4.68 12.07
N MET A 86 10.27 5.86 12.58
CA MET A 86 10.38 7.11 11.83
C MET A 86 11.84 7.40 11.44
N LEU A 87 12.79 7.22 12.36
CA LEU A 87 14.21 7.45 12.11
C LEU A 87 14.79 6.49 11.07
N GLN A 88 14.29 5.26 10.95
CA GLN A 88 14.70 4.37 9.85
C GLN A 88 14.32 4.97 8.49
N CYS A 89 13.17 5.65 8.40
CA CYS A 89 12.77 6.37 7.19
C CYS A 89 13.67 7.60 6.94
N VAL A 90 13.97 8.39 7.98
CA VAL A 90 14.89 9.55 7.87
C VAL A 90 16.28 9.10 7.43
N LYS A 91 16.80 8.00 7.99
CA LYS A 91 18.13 7.45 7.66
C LYS A 91 18.25 7.01 6.20
N GLN A 92 17.16 6.52 5.60
CA GLN A 92 17.10 6.22 4.16
C GLN A 92 17.18 7.48 3.27
N LEU A 93 17.05 8.67 3.86
CA LEU A 93 17.00 9.98 3.18
C LEU A 93 18.08 10.95 3.69
N ILE A 94 19.15 10.47 4.35
CA ILE A 94 20.27 11.32 4.82
C ILE A 94 21.18 11.72 3.64
N ASN A 95 21.55 10.76 2.80
CA ASN A 95 22.25 11.01 1.54
C ASN A 95 21.22 11.00 0.41
N GLU A 96 21.53 11.66 -0.72
CA GLU A 96 20.63 11.58 -1.87
C GLU A 96 20.65 10.11 -2.25
N PRO A 97 19.51 9.40 -2.19
CA PRO A 97 19.51 8.08 -2.79
C PRO A 97 19.86 8.32 -4.26
N PRO A 98 20.92 7.68 -4.78
CA PRO A 98 21.26 7.84 -6.18
C PRO A 98 20.03 7.50 -7.00
N VAL A 99 19.77 8.25 -8.08
CA VAL A 99 18.73 7.84 -9.01
C VAL A 99 19.18 6.50 -9.56
N ARG A 100 18.47 5.45 -9.13
CA ARG A 100 18.84 4.09 -9.47
C ARG A 100 18.32 3.80 -10.86
N VAL A 101 19.23 3.59 -11.80
CA VAL A 101 18.91 3.37 -13.20
C VAL A 101 19.24 1.93 -13.58
N LEU A 102 18.21 1.20 -13.97
CA LEU A 102 18.37 -0.19 -14.39
C LEU A 102 18.43 -0.26 -15.91
N LEU A 103 19.55 -0.69 -16.46
CA LEU A 103 19.69 -1.02 -17.87
C LEU A 103 19.23 -2.45 -18.14
N THR A 104 18.61 -2.67 -19.30
CA THR A 104 18.26 -4.01 -19.73
C THR A 104 18.44 -4.23 -21.22
N CYS A 105 18.98 -5.41 -21.56
CA CYS A 105 18.95 -5.98 -22.90
C CYS A 105 18.56 -7.46 -22.84
N THR A 106 18.65 -8.17 -23.97
CA THR A 106 18.24 -9.58 -24.06
C THR A 106 18.96 -10.48 -23.06
N SER A 107 20.28 -10.36 -22.92
CA SER A 107 21.13 -11.21 -22.07
C SER A 107 21.81 -10.48 -20.91
N GLY A 108 21.62 -9.16 -20.77
CA GLY A 108 22.23 -8.35 -19.72
C GLY A 108 23.71 -8.00 -19.93
N LEU A 109 24.44 -8.73 -20.78
CA LEU A 109 25.90 -8.61 -20.93
C LEU A 109 26.34 -7.24 -21.48
N THR A 110 25.80 -6.83 -22.63
CA THR A 110 26.12 -5.56 -23.29
C THR A 110 25.74 -4.36 -22.43
N THR A 111 24.58 -4.43 -21.76
CA THR A 111 24.14 -3.39 -20.83
C THR A 111 24.94 -3.38 -19.53
N GLY A 112 25.47 -4.52 -19.08
CA GLY A 112 26.33 -4.60 -17.90
C GLY A 112 27.67 -3.91 -18.12
N MET A 113 28.28 -4.12 -19.29
CA MET A 113 29.48 -3.37 -19.69
C MET A 113 29.22 -1.86 -19.72
N PHE A 114 28.05 -1.44 -20.20
CA PHE A 114 27.70 -0.03 -20.24
C PHE A 114 27.39 0.55 -18.85
N ALA A 115 26.69 -0.19 -17.99
CA ALA A 115 26.42 0.21 -16.61
C ALA A 115 27.72 0.41 -15.81
N ALA A 116 28.71 -0.46 -15.98
CA ALA A 116 30.03 -0.29 -15.35
C ALA A 116 30.70 1.03 -15.78
N GLN A 117 30.72 1.34 -17.08
CA GLN A 117 31.26 2.59 -17.59
C GLN A 117 30.46 3.83 -17.14
N LEU A 118 29.14 3.70 -17.02
CA LEU A 118 28.29 4.77 -16.50
C LEU A 118 28.59 5.06 -15.02
N ASN A 119 28.81 4.03 -14.20
CA ASN A 119 29.21 4.22 -12.80
C ASN A 119 30.60 4.87 -12.67
N GLU A 120 31.56 4.54 -13.54
CA GLU A 120 32.85 5.24 -13.57
C GLU A 120 32.67 6.71 -13.97
N ALA A 121 31.82 6.97 -14.98
CA ALA A 121 31.54 8.32 -15.45
C ALA A 121 30.79 9.17 -14.41
N THR A 122 29.84 8.60 -13.65
CA THR A 122 29.12 9.33 -12.60
C THR A 122 30.04 9.77 -11.48
N MET A 123 31.00 8.92 -11.08
CA MET A 123 32.03 9.29 -10.10
C MET A 123 32.89 10.46 -10.60
N LEU A 124 33.33 10.42 -11.85
CA LEU A 124 34.17 11.48 -12.44
C LEU A 124 33.42 12.81 -12.62
N LEU A 125 32.15 12.74 -13.01
CA LEU A 125 31.30 13.90 -13.29
C LEU A 125 30.51 14.39 -12.08
N SER A 126 30.71 13.76 -10.91
CA SER A 126 29.96 14.05 -9.67
C SER A 126 28.44 14.02 -9.87
N LYS A 127 27.95 13.06 -10.65
CA LYS A 127 26.52 12.85 -10.94
C LYS A 127 25.93 11.81 -9.98
N ASN A 128 24.75 12.08 -9.43
CA ASN A 128 24.10 11.21 -8.45
C ASN A 128 23.21 10.12 -9.08
N TYR A 129 23.83 9.24 -9.88
CA TYR A 129 23.20 8.07 -10.47
C TYR A 129 23.94 6.79 -10.06
N GLU A 130 23.17 5.71 -9.91
CA GLU A 130 23.71 4.35 -9.72
C GLU A 130 23.12 3.46 -10.81
N PHE A 131 23.99 2.83 -11.59
CA PHE A 131 23.60 2.02 -12.73
C PHE A 131 23.83 0.54 -12.46
N ASP A 132 22.78 -0.25 -12.67
CA ASP A 132 22.88 -1.70 -12.73
C ASP A 132 22.34 -2.19 -14.06
N ALA A 133 22.72 -3.40 -14.45
CA ALA A 133 22.17 -4.03 -15.64
C ALA A 133 21.77 -5.47 -15.38
N ILE A 134 20.63 -5.85 -15.94
CA ILE A 134 20.14 -7.21 -15.89
C ILE A 134 19.52 -7.64 -17.21
N ALA A 135 19.43 -8.95 -17.40
CA ALA A 135 18.72 -9.50 -18.53
C ALA A 135 17.22 -9.17 -18.42
N TYR A 136 16.55 -8.96 -19.55
CA TYR A 136 15.15 -8.55 -19.59
C TYR A 136 14.20 -9.48 -18.80
N HIS A 137 14.50 -10.77 -18.73
CA HIS A 137 13.68 -11.75 -18.02
C HIS A 137 13.76 -11.61 -16.48
N GLU A 138 14.82 -11.02 -15.94
CA GLU A 138 15.01 -10.78 -14.49
C GLU A 138 14.49 -9.40 -14.06
N LEU A 139 14.15 -8.55 -15.04
CA LEU A 139 13.86 -7.15 -14.84
C LEU A 139 12.78 -6.89 -13.79
N TYR A 140 11.73 -7.69 -13.80
CA TYR A 140 10.49 -7.32 -13.14
C TYR A 140 10.51 -7.46 -11.62
N ASP A 141 11.38 -8.30 -11.09
CA ASP A 141 11.61 -8.43 -9.65
C ASP A 141 12.50 -7.30 -9.13
N ILE A 142 13.52 -6.93 -9.92
CA ILE A 142 14.59 -6.02 -9.51
C ILE A 142 14.21 -4.56 -9.76
N ALA A 143 13.56 -4.25 -10.89
CA ALA A 143 13.21 -2.89 -11.33
C ALA A 143 12.34 -2.09 -10.33
N LYS A 144 11.72 -2.75 -9.36
CA LYS A 144 11.00 -2.07 -8.27
C LYS A 144 11.90 -1.17 -7.44
N ASN A 145 13.16 -1.56 -7.28
CA ASN A 145 14.16 -0.88 -6.48
C ASN A 145 14.90 0.23 -7.26
N TYR A 146 14.48 0.51 -8.50
CA TYR A 146 15.12 1.46 -9.43
C TYR A 146 14.15 2.53 -9.90
N ASP A 147 14.57 3.77 -9.99
CA ASP A 147 13.72 4.90 -10.36
C ASP A 147 13.46 4.97 -11.87
N VAL A 148 14.46 4.55 -12.65
CA VAL A 148 14.45 4.59 -14.11
C VAL A 148 14.79 3.23 -14.69
N ILE A 149 14.09 2.86 -15.75
CA ILE A 149 14.37 1.66 -16.54
C ILE A 149 14.82 2.11 -17.94
N LEU A 150 16.06 1.80 -18.28
CA LEU A 150 16.64 2.06 -19.60
C LEU A 150 16.65 0.77 -20.44
N VAL A 151 15.90 0.80 -21.52
CA VAL A 151 15.73 -0.33 -22.43
C VAL A 151 16.69 -0.16 -23.60
N ALA A 152 17.56 -1.14 -23.83
CA ALA A 152 18.45 -1.14 -24.99
C ALA A 152 17.65 -1.10 -26.31
N PRO A 153 18.17 -0.49 -27.38
CA PRO A 153 17.44 -0.31 -28.64
C PRO A 153 16.87 -1.62 -29.22
N GLN A 154 17.60 -2.73 -29.05
CA GLN A 154 17.24 -4.04 -29.59
C GLN A 154 16.00 -4.66 -28.93
N VAL A 155 15.62 -4.20 -27.73
CA VAL A 155 14.44 -4.65 -26.98
C VAL A 155 13.39 -3.56 -26.83
N SER A 156 13.51 -2.47 -27.61
CA SER A 156 12.60 -1.31 -27.59
C SER A 156 11.12 -1.68 -27.80
N SER A 157 10.83 -2.74 -28.55
CA SER A 157 9.47 -3.26 -28.74
C SER A 157 8.79 -3.70 -27.43
N LYS A 158 9.55 -3.94 -26.36
CA LYS A 158 9.04 -4.30 -25.03
C LYS A 158 8.73 -3.09 -24.14
N LYS A 159 9.07 -1.86 -24.56
CA LYS A 159 8.87 -0.64 -23.77
C LYS A 159 7.43 -0.43 -23.33
N THR A 160 6.46 -0.57 -24.23
CA THR A 160 5.03 -0.36 -23.92
C THR A 160 4.53 -1.30 -22.81
N LYS A 161 5.05 -2.54 -22.77
CA LYS A 161 4.75 -3.50 -21.72
C LYS A 161 5.33 -3.07 -20.37
N LEU A 162 6.58 -2.59 -20.38
CA LEU A 162 7.23 -2.05 -19.18
C LEU A 162 6.52 -0.80 -18.65
N GLU A 163 6.13 0.13 -19.51
CA GLU A 163 5.35 1.32 -19.13
C GLU A 163 3.99 0.94 -18.50
N THR A 164 3.36 -0.11 -19.03
CA THR A 164 2.12 -0.65 -18.47
C THR A 164 2.33 -1.27 -17.09
N CYS A 165 3.41 -2.03 -16.90
CA CYS A 165 3.76 -2.69 -15.64
C CYS A 165 4.27 -1.71 -14.57
N PHE A 166 4.89 -0.61 -15.00
CA PHE A 166 5.57 0.37 -14.14
C PHE A 166 5.04 1.79 -14.37
N LYS A 167 3.71 1.99 -14.37
CA LYS A 167 3.02 3.27 -14.65
C LYS A 167 3.53 4.50 -13.91
N LYS A 168 4.23 4.32 -12.79
CA LYS A 168 4.78 5.40 -11.95
C LYS A 168 6.29 5.61 -12.11
N LYS A 169 7.00 4.74 -12.85
CA LYS A 169 8.45 4.85 -13.10
C LYS A 169 8.74 5.46 -14.46
N THR A 170 9.97 5.89 -14.68
CA THR A 170 10.43 6.40 -15.97
C THR A 170 10.96 5.23 -16.78
N VAL A 171 10.35 4.92 -17.92
CA VAL A 171 10.83 3.87 -18.84
C VAL A 171 11.25 4.54 -20.14
N LEU A 172 12.55 4.49 -20.46
CA LEU A 172 13.11 5.12 -21.66
C LEU A 172 13.79 4.08 -22.52
N THR A 173 13.82 4.33 -23.82
CA THR A 173 14.66 3.56 -24.75
C THR A 173 15.95 4.33 -24.95
N ILE A 174 17.08 3.67 -24.75
CA ILE A 174 18.40 4.27 -25.00
C ILE A 174 18.50 4.56 -26.50
N PRO A 175 18.85 5.78 -26.93
CA PRO A 175 19.10 6.07 -28.34
C PRO A 175 20.16 5.15 -28.93
N SER A 176 19.93 4.63 -30.13
CA SER A 176 20.82 3.65 -30.77
C SER A 176 22.24 4.18 -30.98
N THR A 177 22.39 5.47 -31.25
CA THR A 177 23.67 6.17 -31.43
C THR A 177 24.48 6.25 -30.13
N ILE A 178 23.81 6.53 -29.01
CA ILE A 178 24.41 6.57 -27.67
C ILE A 178 24.83 5.15 -27.25
N PHE A 179 23.93 4.18 -27.42
CA PHE A 179 24.18 2.79 -27.04
C PHE A 179 25.32 2.14 -27.84
N ALA A 180 25.40 2.40 -29.16
CA ALA A 180 26.44 1.81 -30.01
C ALA A 180 27.85 2.32 -29.68
N LYS A 181 27.96 3.56 -29.18
CA LYS A 181 29.24 4.19 -28.81
C LYS A 181 29.62 4.04 -27.35
N TYR A 182 28.72 3.49 -26.52
CA TYR A 182 28.84 3.51 -25.06
C TYR A 182 29.10 4.94 -24.54
N ASP A 183 28.36 5.90 -25.11
CA ASP A 183 28.56 7.31 -24.79
C ASP A 183 27.91 7.65 -23.44
N ALA A 184 28.69 7.48 -22.37
CA ALA A 184 28.23 7.69 -21.00
C ALA A 184 27.82 9.16 -20.75
N GLY A 185 28.56 10.12 -21.30
CA GLY A 185 28.25 11.54 -21.17
C GLY A 185 26.90 11.89 -21.80
N ALA A 186 26.69 11.48 -23.05
CA ALA A 186 25.43 11.73 -23.75
C ALA A 186 24.23 11.02 -23.09
N LEU A 187 24.43 9.84 -22.48
CA LEU A 187 23.34 9.15 -21.78
C LEU A 187 22.95 9.86 -20.47
N LEU A 188 23.92 10.39 -19.74
CA LEU A 188 23.67 11.16 -18.52
C LEU A 188 22.90 12.45 -18.83
N GLU A 189 23.28 13.16 -19.89
CA GLU A 189 22.52 14.33 -20.37
C GLU A 189 21.09 13.96 -20.78
N PHE A 190 20.94 12.86 -21.53
CA PHE A 190 19.63 12.34 -21.93
C PHE A 190 18.73 12.01 -20.72
N LEU A 191 19.29 11.45 -19.64
CA LEU A 191 18.56 11.18 -18.41
C LEU A 191 18.14 12.46 -17.69
N ASP A 192 19.04 13.43 -17.55
CA ASP A 192 18.79 14.71 -16.89
C ASP A 192 17.62 15.46 -17.56
N GLU A 193 17.58 15.47 -18.91
CA GLU A 193 16.48 16.07 -19.68
C GLU A 193 15.12 15.40 -19.41
N HIS A 194 15.07 14.07 -19.33
CA HIS A 194 13.83 13.31 -19.18
C HIS A 194 13.31 13.25 -17.74
N LEU A 195 14.17 13.44 -16.74
CA LEU A 195 13.79 13.43 -15.33
C LEU A 195 13.38 14.80 -14.79
N SER A 196 13.75 15.88 -15.48
CA SER A 196 13.40 17.27 -15.12
C SER A 196 11.90 17.62 -15.25
N SER A 197 11.04 16.68 -15.65
CA SER A 197 9.61 16.91 -15.93
C SER A 197 8.65 15.98 -15.15
N ARG A 198 8.61 16.04 -13.81
CA ARG A 198 7.59 15.29 -13.03
C ARG A 198 7.04 16.02 -11.80
N ARG A 199 5.78 16.44 -11.88
CA ARG A 199 4.83 16.51 -10.75
C ARG A 199 3.43 16.16 -11.24
N HIS A 200 2.75 15.25 -10.56
CA HIS A 200 1.30 15.26 -10.31
C HIS A 200 0.90 14.05 -9.44
N PRO A 201 0.27 14.27 -8.27
CA PRO A 201 -0.68 13.33 -7.69
C PRO A 201 -2.09 13.71 -8.15
N THR A 202 -2.80 12.77 -8.77
CA THR A 202 -4.25 12.88 -9.04
C THR A 202 -5.03 12.62 -7.76
N THR A 203 -5.92 13.55 -7.43
CA THR A 203 -6.94 13.42 -6.38
C THR A 203 -7.99 12.39 -6.82
N ALA A 204 -8.03 11.24 -6.15
CA ALA A 204 -9.09 10.26 -6.38
C ALA A 204 -10.41 10.78 -5.79
N ARG A 205 -11.50 10.75 -6.57
CA ARG A 205 -12.84 11.06 -6.08
C ARG A 205 -13.33 9.94 -5.16
N LEU A 206 -13.95 10.31 -4.03
CA LEU A 206 -14.59 9.36 -3.11
C LEU A 206 -15.73 8.61 -3.82
N PRO A 207 -15.86 7.28 -3.65
CA PRO A 207 -16.97 6.52 -4.20
C PRO A 207 -18.29 6.99 -3.57
N VAL A 208 -19.30 7.18 -4.41
CA VAL A 208 -20.66 7.54 -3.96
C VAL A 208 -21.37 6.28 -3.49
N ILE A 209 -21.96 6.35 -2.29
CA ILE A 209 -22.82 5.29 -1.77
C ILE A 209 -24.08 5.24 -2.64
N SER A 210 -24.26 4.16 -3.41
CA SER A 210 -25.37 4.01 -4.35
C SER A 210 -26.57 3.24 -3.76
N ARG A 211 -26.44 2.70 -2.56
CA ARG A 211 -27.48 1.94 -1.85
C ARG A 211 -27.72 2.55 -0.46
N PRO A 212 -28.96 2.59 0.06
CA PRO A 212 -29.20 3.09 1.41
C PRO A 212 -28.42 2.29 2.46
N VAL A 213 -27.70 2.99 3.34
CA VAL A 213 -26.96 2.40 4.46
C VAL A 213 -27.48 3.04 5.77
N PRO A 214 -28.70 2.70 6.22
CA PRO A 214 -29.25 3.30 7.42
C PRO A 214 -28.58 2.74 8.68
N HIS A 215 -28.17 3.63 9.58
CA HIS A 215 -27.72 3.28 10.93
C HIS A 215 -28.02 4.44 11.89
N GLN A 216 -28.14 4.15 13.19
CA GLN A 216 -28.61 5.14 14.18
C GLN A 216 -27.50 5.77 15.02
N THR A 217 -26.28 5.23 14.93
CA THR A 217 -25.15 5.64 15.78
C THR A 217 -23.95 6.06 14.96
N LYS A 218 -22.97 6.74 15.55
CA LYS A 218 -21.67 6.93 14.89
C LYS A 218 -20.97 5.58 14.70
N ILE A 219 -20.18 5.45 13.64
CA ILE A 219 -19.37 4.25 13.38
C ILE A 219 -17.96 4.69 12.99
N LEU A 220 -16.95 4.16 13.66
CA LEU A 220 -15.56 4.26 13.22
C LEU A 220 -15.25 3.05 12.34
N THR A 221 -14.72 3.31 11.15
CA THR A 221 -14.16 2.27 10.29
C THR A 221 -12.66 2.43 10.17
N ILE A 222 -11.92 1.33 10.27
CA ILE A 222 -10.48 1.25 10.04
C ILE A 222 -10.25 0.20 8.96
N ALA A 223 -9.53 0.54 7.90
CA ALA A 223 -9.17 -0.40 6.85
C ALA A 223 -7.66 -0.41 6.61
N THR A 224 -7.07 -1.60 6.67
CA THR A 224 -5.69 -1.82 6.25
C THR A 224 -5.62 -2.09 4.76
N VAL A 225 -4.70 -1.41 4.09
CA VAL A 225 -4.39 -1.62 2.67
C VAL A 225 -2.88 -1.77 2.50
N ARG A 226 -2.45 -2.93 2.01
CA ARG A 226 -1.03 -3.22 1.79
C ARG A 226 -0.60 -2.90 0.36
N THR A 227 0.10 -1.80 0.17
CA THR A 227 0.80 -1.59 -1.11
C THR A 227 2.12 -2.36 -1.13
N SER A 228 2.78 -2.44 -2.29
CA SER A 228 4.00 -3.25 -2.45
C SER A 228 5.16 -2.92 -1.51
N HIS A 229 5.20 -1.73 -0.88
CA HIS A 229 6.29 -1.29 0.00
C HIS A 229 5.83 -0.62 1.31
N ARG A 230 4.52 -0.41 1.47
CA ARG A 230 3.94 0.32 2.60
C ARG A 230 2.58 -0.26 2.95
N THR A 231 2.34 -0.33 4.25
CA THR A 231 1.02 -0.57 4.82
C THR A 231 0.39 0.78 5.13
N ARG A 232 -0.85 0.94 4.68
CA ARG A 232 -1.66 2.10 5.03
C ARG A 232 -2.85 1.66 5.86
N MET A 233 -3.09 2.32 6.97
CA MET A 233 -4.30 2.17 7.77
C MET A 233 -5.11 3.44 7.61
N ILE A 234 -6.14 3.38 6.77
CA ILE A 234 -7.07 4.49 6.62
C ILE A 234 -8.19 4.33 7.62
N TYR A 235 -8.70 5.42 8.16
CA TYR A 235 -9.81 5.36 9.09
C TYR A 235 -10.73 6.57 8.95
N ARG A 236 -12.01 6.33 9.21
CA ARG A 236 -13.06 7.32 9.01
C ARG A 236 -14.17 7.16 10.05
N VAL A 237 -14.66 8.28 10.56
CA VAL A 237 -15.84 8.33 11.44
C VAL A 237 -17.04 8.77 10.61
N PHE A 238 -18.09 7.95 10.61
CA PHE A 238 -19.38 8.25 9.99
C PHE A 238 -20.41 8.62 11.05
N ASP A 239 -21.19 9.66 10.80
CA ASP A 239 -22.40 9.98 11.57
C ASP A 239 -23.59 9.11 11.10
N PRO A 240 -24.74 9.10 11.81
CA PRO A 240 -25.94 8.35 11.41
C PRO A 240 -26.50 8.67 10.01
N ASN A 241 -26.10 9.80 9.40
CA ASN A 241 -26.48 10.20 8.05
C ASN A 241 -25.42 9.82 7.01
N ASN A 242 -24.44 8.96 7.37
CA ASN A 242 -23.26 8.61 6.57
C ASN A 242 -22.34 9.79 6.22
N LYS A 243 -22.42 10.90 6.95
CA LYS A 243 -21.51 12.03 6.78
C LYS A 243 -20.17 11.73 7.45
N THR A 244 -19.08 12.00 6.74
CA THR A 244 -17.73 11.93 7.28
C THR A 244 -17.51 13.04 8.31
N LEU A 245 -17.20 12.66 9.55
CA LEU A 245 -16.82 13.56 10.64
C LEU A 245 -15.30 13.70 10.80
N LEU A 246 -14.58 12.61 10.52
CA LEU A 246 -13.13 12.51 10.59
C LEU A 246 -12.64 11.58 9.49
N ASP A 247 -11.53 11.93 8.86
CA ASP A 247 -10.90 11.17 7.77
C ASP A 247 -9.39 11.34 7.86
N ASN A 248 -8.66 10.24 8.07
CA ASN A 248 -7.21 10.30 8.17
C ASN A 248 -6.58 8.94 7.83
N GLU A 249 -5.26 8.91 7.72
CA GLU A 249 -4.49 7.70 7.47
C GLU A 249 -3.23 7.60 8.33
N VAL A 250 -2.78 6.37 8.59
CA VAL A 250 -1.44 6.06 9.11
C VAL A 250 -0.69 5.33 8.01
N VAL A 251 0.57 5.72 7.78
CA VAL A 251 1.45 5.17 6.73
C VAL A 251 2.72 4.63 7.37
N LYS A 252 2.88 3.31 7.33
CA LYS A 252 4.04 2.58 7.88
C LYS A 252 4.58 1.56 6.88
N PHE A 253 5.70 0.93 7.21
CA PHE A 253 6.24 -0.20 6.42
C PHE A 253 5.35 -1.44 6.61
N ASP A 254 5.09 -1.81 7.86
CA ASP A 254 4.33 -3.00 8.23
C ASP A 254 3.20 -2.68 9.22
N PHE A 255 2.18 -3.54 9.22
CA PHE A 255 1.06 -3.48 10.16
C PHE A 255 1.44 -4.10 11.51
N GLN A 256 1.15 -3.40 12.60
CA GLN A 256 1.17 -3.96 13.96
C GLN A 256 -0.18 -3.78 14.63
N VAL A 257 -0.58 -4.74 15.46
CA VAL A 257 -1.84 -4.65 16.23
C VAL A 257 -1.83 -3.44 17.18
N ASN A 258 -0.66 -3.01 17.66
CA ASN A 258 -0.51 -1.80 18.46
C ASN A 258 -0.96 -0.53 17.72
N ASP A 259 -0.81 -0.48 16.40
CA ASP A 259 -1.23 0.67 15.59
C ASP A 259 -2.75 0.90 15.68
N LEU A 260 -3.55 -0.17 15.90
CA LEU A 260 -4.99 -0.03 16.13
C LEU A 260 -5.29 0.74 17.41
N PHE A 261 -4.51 0.51 18.47
CA PHE A 261 -4.71 1.17 19.74
C PHE A 261 -4.37 2.66 19.65
N ASP A 262 -3.28 3.01 18.95
CA ASP A 262 -2.88 4.40 18.75
C ASP A 262 -3.95 5.20 17.97
N ILE A 263 -4.52 4.58 16.92
CA ILE A 263 -5.66 5.16 16.19
C ILE A 263 -6.87 5.29 17.10
N LEU A 264 -7.24 4.24 17.84
CA LEU A 264 -8.42 4.24 18.69
C LEU A 264 -8.32 5.27 19.81
N ASP A 265 -7.20 5.35 20.51
CA ASP A 265 -7.00 6.36 21.56
C ASP A 265 -7.13 7.77 21.01
N THR A 266 -6.58 8.02 19.82
CA THR A 266 -6.67 9.33 19.17
C THR A 266 -8.10 9.66 18.78
N VAL A 267 -8.79 8.75 18.10
CA VAL A 267 -10.15 9.01 17.61
C VAL A 267 -11.13 9.14 18.77
N LEU A 268 -11.04 8.26 19.77
CA LEU A 268 -11.95 8.22 20.91
C LEU A 268 -11.74 9.40 21.89
N LEU A 269 -10.58 10.05 21.86
CA LEU A 269 -10.36 11.30 22.57
C LEU A 269 -11.32 12.41 22.07
N PHE A 270 -11.49 12.54 20.75
CA PHE A 270 -12.34 13.57 20.14
C PHE A 270 -13.78 13.09 19.87
N HIS A 271 -13.99 11.78 19.77
CA HIS A 271 -15.29 11.16 19.52
C HIS A 271 -15.57 10.02 20.51
N PRO A 272 -15.70 10.32 21.82
CA PRO A 272 -15.88 9.31 22.86
C PRO A 272 -17.24 8.59 22.75
N ASP A 273 -18.19 9.16 22.03
CA ASP A 273 -19.55 8.65 21.88
C ASP A 273 -19.71 7.59 20.79
N ILE A 274 -18.65 7.23 20.05
CA ILE A 274 -18.69 6.17 19.03
C ILE A 274 -18.91 4.80 19.71
N PRO A 275 -20.04 4.10 19.50
CA PRO A 275 -20.26 2.78 20.11
C PRO A 275 -19.69 1.61 19.29
N ILE A 276 -19.59 1.76 17.97
CA ILE A 276 -19.27 0.68 17.03
C ILE A 276 -17.99 1.01 16.27
N ILE A 277 -17.08 0.02 16.20
CA ILE A 277 -15.83 0.09 15.45
C ILE A 277 -15.73 -1.13 14.52
N GLY A 278 -15.74 -0.88 13.22
CA GLY A 278 -15.46 -1.88 12.18
C GLY A 278 -14.01 -1.84 11.75
N ILE A 279 -13.31 -2.99 11.81
CA ILE A 279 -11.88 -3.08 11.51
C ILE A 279 -11.67 -4.14 10.43
N SER A 280 -11.24 -3.69 9.26
CA SER A 280 -10.80 -4.52 8.15
C SER A 280 -9.29 -4.77 8.28
N LEU A 281 -8.90 -6.04 8.38
CA LEU A 281 -7.54 -6.53 8.69
C LEU A 281 -7.01 -7.48 7.63
N PRO A 282 -5.67 -7.55 7.41
CA PRO A 282 -5.10 -8.50 6.48
C PRO A 282 -5.13 -9.93 7.03
N GLY A 283 -5.22 -10.91 6.14
CA GLY A 283 -5.18 -12.33 6.50
C GLY A 283 -6.55 -12.89 6.89
N ILE A 284 -6.54 -14.04 7.56
CA ILE A 284 -7.77 -14.78 7.89
C ILE A 284 -8.29 -14.28 9.23
N ILE A 285 -9.55 -13.85 9.28
CA ILE A 285 -10.18 -13.31 10.47
C ILE A 285 -11.26 -14.27 10.97
N ARG A 286 -11.11 -14.78 12.19
CA ARG A 286 -12.06 -15.74 12.77
C ARG A 286 -12.05 -15.70 14.30
N ASP A 287 -13.23 -15.69 14.91
CA ASP A 287 -13.43 -15.79 16.36
C ASP A 287 -12.63 -14.73 17.17
N GLY A 288 -12.45 -13.53 16.61
CA GLY A 288 -11.64 -12.47 17.21
C GLY A 288 -10.13 -12.59 17.03
N TYR A 289 -9.66 -13.60 16.28
CA TYR A 289 -8.26 -13.82 15.92
C TYR A 289 -7.99 -13.39 14.47
N MET A 290 -6.75 -13.01 14.23
CA MET A 290 -6.16 -12.75 12.92
C MET A 290 -5.01 -13.73 12.67
N ASP A 291 -5.08 -14.50 11.59
CA ASP A 291 -3.98 -15.34 11.12
C ASP A 291 -3.23 -14.64 9.98
N LEU A 292 -2.01 -14.19 10.29
CA LEU A 292 -1.16 -13.43 9.39
C LEU A 292 0.29 -13.95 9.50
N HIS A 293 0.96 -14.17 8.36
CA HIS A 293 2.37 -14.63 8.32
C HIS A 293 2.64 -15.87 9.20
N ASN A 294 1.73 -16.85 9.19
CA ASN A 294 1.78 -18.07 10.02
C ASN A 294 1.72 -17.82 11.54
N GLN A 295 1.30 -16.64 11.96
CA GLN A 295 1.06 -16.30 13.36
C GLN A 295 -0.43 -16.07 13.59
N ARG A 296 -0.95 -16.66 14.67
CA ARG A 296 -2.32 -16.47 15.12
C ARG A 296 -2.34 -15.46 16.27
N ILE A 297 -2.94 -14.30 16.03
CA ILE A 297 -2.92 -13.16 16.95
C ILE A 297 -4.35 -12.89 17.45
N ASN A 298 -4.55 -12.82 18.76
CA ASN A 298 -5.84 -12.43 19.33
C ASN A 298 -5.96 -10.89 19.30
N VAL A 299 -6.82 -10.37 18.43
CA VAL A 299 -7.02 -8.93 18.26
C VAL A 299 -8.19 -8.44 19.10
N LEU A 300 -9.28 -9.21 19.15
CA LEU A 300 -10.53 -8.77 19.79
C LEU A 300 -10.43 -8.71 21.32
N ARG A 301 -9.79 -9.68 21.96
CA ARG A 301 -9.68 -9.73 23.43
C ARG A 301 -8.96 -8.50 24.01
N PRO A 302 -7.78 -8.08 23.53
CA PRO A 302 -7.13 -6.89 24.08
C PRO A 302 -7.89 -5.61 23.75
N LEU A 303 -8.58 -5.52 22.60
CA LEU A 303 -9.48 -4.40 22.29
C LEU A 303 -10.64 -4.31 23.29
N ASN A 304 -11.37 -5.41 23.51
CA ASN A 304 -12.48 -5.46 24.47
C ASN A 304 -12.02 -5.19 25.91
N LYS A 305 -10.81 -5.62 26.28
CA LYS A 305 -10.25 -5.34 27.60
C LYS A 305 -10.00 -3.84 27.80
N ARG A 306 -9.49 -3.15 26.77
CA ARG A 306 -9.12 -1.74 26.87
C ARG A 306 -10.32 -0.80 26.68
N TYR A 307 -11.28 -1.18 25.83
CA TYR A 307 -12.45 -0.37 25.51
C TYR A 307 -13.75 -1.17 25.75
N PRO A 308 -14.10 -1.46 27.02
CA PRO A 308 -15.18 -2.40 27.36
C PRO A 308 -16.58 -1.94 26.93
N ASN A 309 -16.78 -0.63 26.76
CA ASN A 309 -18.06 -0.04 26.35
C ASN A 309 -18.21 0.08 24.83
N LYS A 310 -17.30 -0.52 24.07
CA LYS A 310 -17.26 -0.44 22.60
C LYS A 310 -17.52 -1.82 22.00
N ARG A 311 -18.16 -1.84 20.83
CA ARG A 311 -18.37 -3.06 20.04
C ARG A 311 -17.41 -3.06 18.86
N PHE A 312 -16.63 -4.12 18.76
CA PHE A 312 -15.63 -4.30 17.71
C PHE A 312 -16.04 -5.42 16.77
N TYR A 313 -16.03 -5.14 15.47
CA TYR A 313 -16.23 -6.12 14.42
C TYR A 313 -14.99 -6.21 13.56
N LEU A 314 -14.46 -7.42 13.39
CA LEU A 314 -13.24 -7.67 12.63
C LEU A 314 -13.60 -8.35 11.30
N PHE A 315 -13.06 -7.82 10.20
CA PHE A 315 -13.33 -8.29 8.85
C PHE A 315 -12.03 -8.55 8.09
N ASN A 316 -12.05 -9.48 7.13
CA ASN A 316 -10.97 -9.62 6.17
C ASN A 316 -10.93 -8.41 5.22
N ASP A 317 -9.72 -8.00 4.85
CA ASP A 317 -9.45 -6.85 4.00
C ASP A 317 -10.11 -6.93 2.61
N VAL A 318 -9.94 -8.03 1.89
CA VAL A 318 -10.53 -8.17 0.56
C VAL A 318 -12.05 -8.36 0.60
N ASN A 319 -12.57 -9.00 1.66
CA ASN A 319 -14.00 -9.09 1.90
C ASN A 319 -14.63 -7.71 2.16
N ALA A 320 -13.94 -6.84 2.89
CA ALA A 320 -14.35 -5.45 3.02
C ALA A 320 -14.31 -4.73 1.66
N LEU A 321 -13.22 -4.88 0.89
CA LEU A 321 -13.11 -4.27 -0.45
C LEU A 321 -14.26 -4.64 -1.38
N VAL A 322 -14.58 -5.92 -1.53
CA VAL A 322 -15.67 -6.36 -2.42
C VAL A 322 -17.02 -5.87 -1.92
N SER A 323 -17.24 -5.85 -0.60
CA SER A 323 -18.49 -5.36 0.00
C SER A 323 -18.67 -3.86 -0.24
N GLY A 324 -17.63 -3.05 -0.04
CA GLY A 324 -17.68 -1.62 -0.33
C GLY A 324 -17.84 -1.31 -1.81
N TYR A 325 -17.24 -2.10 -2.70
CA TYR A 325 -17.49 -1.96 -4.14
C TYR A 325 -18.95 -2.31 -4.46
N TYR A 326 -19.46 -3.43 -3.92
CA TYR A 326 -20.80 -3.93 -4.19
C TYR A 326 -21.90 -2.92 -3.89
N ILE A 327 -21.78 -2.17 -2.80
CA ILE A 327 -22.79 -1.17 -2.41
C ILE A 327 -22.64 0.16 -3.13
N SER A 328 -21.45 0.47 -3.67
CA SER A 328 -21.21 1.68 -4.46
C SER A 328 -21.81 1.61 -5.86
N GLN A 329 -22.39 0.45 -6.21
CA GLN A 329 -23.01 0.17 -7.49
C GLN A 329 -24.37 -0.53 -7.31
N ASN A 330 -25.21 -0.46 -8.33
CA ASN A 330 -26.56 -1.04 -8.34
C ASN A 330 -26.82 -1.95 -9.56
N LYS A 331 -25.78 -2.26 -10.34
CA LYS A 331 -25.87 -2.97 -11.61
C LYS A 331 -25.74 -4.49 -11.46
N TYR A 332 -24.80 -4.95 -10.64
CA TYR A 332 -24.42 -6.35 -10.53
C TYR A 332 -24.77 -6.91 -9.15
N GLN A 333 -25.19 -8.17 -9.10
CA GLN A 333 -25.57 -8.91 -7.90
C GLN A 333 -24.52 -9.95 -7.49
N THR A 334 -23.81 -10.51 -8.46
CA THR A 334 -22.68 -11.41 -8.23
C THR A 334 -21.40 -10.78 -8.76
N ILE A 335 -20.47 -10.47 -7.86
CA ILE A 335 -19.19 -9.83 -8.19
C ILE A 335 -18.04 -10.50 -7.43
N SER A 336 -16.84 -10.47 -8.01
CA SER A 336 -15.61 -10.92 -7.35
C SER A 336 -14.51 -9.88 -7.49
N PHE A 337 -13.76 -9.67 -6.42
CA PHE A 337 -12.62 -8.76 -6.36
C PHE A 337 -11.32 -9.55 -6.20
N LEU A 338 -10.39 -9.38 -7.12
CA LEU A 338 -9.06 -9.97 -7.11
C LEU A 338 -8.03 -8.88 -6.80
N TYR A 339 -7.43 -8.95 -5.62
CA TYR A 339 -6.40 -8.04 -5.18
C TYR A 339 -5.00 -8.68 -5.14
N GLN A 340 -4.08 -8.15 -5.94
CA GLN A 340 -2.68 -8.59 -6.00
C GLN A 340 -1.74 -7.48 -5.53
N ALA A 341 -1.37 -7.51 -4.23
CA ALA A 341 -0.60 -6.45 -3.57
C ALA A 341 0.88 -6.33 -4.01
N SER A 342 1.52 -7.45 -4.39
CA SER A 342 2.94 -7.52 -4.73
C SER A 342 3.25 -8.63 -5.76
N THR A 343 4.43 -8.58 -6.37
CA THR A 343 4.91 -9.66 -7.27
C THR A 343 5.05 -10.95 -6.48
N GLY A 344 4.68 -12.05 -7.12
CA GLY A 344 4.82 -13.39 -6.56
C GLY A 344 3.93 -13.71 -5.35
N GLY A 345 3.11 -12.78 -4.86
CA GLY A 345 2.10 -13.04 -3.82
C GLY A 345 0.84 -13.68 -4.39
N ALA A 346 0.18 -14.53 -3.60
CA ALA A 346 -1.17 -15.00 -3.92
C ALA A 346 -2.15 -13.82 -3.86
N CYS A 347 -3.13 -13.81 -4.75
CA CYS A 347 -4.20 -12.81 -4.74
C CYS A 347 -5.11 -13.02 -3.52
N GLY A 348 -5.52 -11.93 -2.87
CA GLY A 348 -6.69 -12.00 -2.00
C GLY A 348 -7.95 -11.91 -2.86
N ILE A 349 -8.91 -12.80 -2.64
CA ILE A 349 -10.16 -12.87 -3.40
C ILE A 349 -11.32 -12.64 -2.45
N GLY A 350 -12.18 -11.66 -2.77
CA GLY A 350 -13.45 -11.45 -2.09
C GLY A 350 -14.59 -11.64 -3.07
N SER A 351 -15.69 -12.26 -2.68
CA SER A 351 -16.84 -12.48 -3.58
C SER A 351 -18.16 -12.20 -2.90
N VAL A 352 -19.05 -11.51 -3.62
CA VAL A 352 -20.45 -11.35 -3.26
C VAL A 352 -21.26 -12.15 -4.27
N PHE A 353 -22.09 -13.09 -3.81
CA PHE A 353 -22.95 -13.91 -4.65
C PHE A 353 -24.41 -13.59 -4.35
N LYS A 354 -25.15 -13.11 -5.36
CA LYS A 354 -26.55 -12.67 -5.21
C LYS A 354 -26.77 -11.74 -4.01
N GLY A 355 -25.84 -10.81 -3.82
CA GLY A 355 -25.86 -9.82 -2.74
C GLY A 355 -25.41 -10.32 -1.36
N GLN A 356 -24.95 -11.56 -1.24
CA GLN A 356 -24.39 -12.09 0.01
C GLN A 356 -22.87 -12.25 -0.10
N LEU A 357 -22.14 -11.72 0.89
CA LEU A 357 -20.69 -11.94 1.00
C LEU A 357 -20.41 -13.43 1.25
N ILE A 358 -19.46 -14.00 0.52
CA ILE A 358 -19.02 -15.38 0.67
C ILE A 358 -17.75 -15.42 1.53
N GLU A 359 -17.87 -15.99 2.73
CA GLU A 359 -16.75 -16.13 3.67
C GLU A 359 -16.32 -17.59 3.90
N GLY A 360 -17.24 -18.53 3.66
CA GLY A 360 -17.04 -19.96 3.91
C GLY A 360 -17.07 -20.33 5.40
N ALA A 361 -17.19 -21.63 5.70
CA ALA A 361 -17.38 -22.14 7.06
C ALA A 361 -16.25 -21.78 8.04
N HIS A 362 -15.01 -21.71 7.53
CA HIS A 362 -13.83 -21.40 8.33
C HIS A 362 -13.25 -20.01 8.05
N LYS A 363 -14.00 -19.13 7.36
CA LYS A 363 -13.55 -17.79 6.95
C LYS A 363 -12.34 -17.77 6.01
N ILE A 364 -12.18 -18.84 5.21
CA ILE A 364 -11.06 -19.01 4.26
C ILE A 364 -11.48 -18.89 2.79
N ALA A 365 -12.75 -18.58 2.50
CA ALA A 365 -13.18 -18.41 1.11
C ALA A 365 -12.36 -17.30 0.45
N GLY A 366 -11.81 -17.59 -0.73
CA GLY A 366 -11.00 -16.62 -1.49
C GLY A 366 -9.55 -16.44 -1.04
N GLU A 367 -9.07 -17.24 -0.07
CA GLU A 367 -7.66 -17.33 0.28
C GLU A 367 -6.86 -18.07 -0.82
N ALA A 368 -6.52 -17.38 -1.91
CA ALA A 368 -5.89 -17.99 -3.09
C ALA A 368 -4.54 -18.66 -2.79
N LYS A 369 -3.93 -18.35 -1.65
CA LYS A 369 -2.74 -19.05 -1.14
C LYS A 369 -2.98 -20.54 -0.89
N PHE A 370 -4.22 -21.02 -0.80
CA PHE A 370 -4.51 -22.45 -0.67
C PHE A 370 -4.88 -23.13 -1.99
N LEU A 371 -4.96 -22.42 -3.11
CA LEU A 371 -5.23 -23.05 -4.39
C LEU A 371 -4.08 -24.00 -4.78
N PRO A 372 -4.41 -25.21 -5.28
CA PRO A 372 -3.43 -26.27 -5.54
C PRO A 372 -2.75 -26.08 -6.91
N PHE A 373 -1.99 -25.00 -7.10
CA PHE A 373 -1.20 -24.76 -8.30
C PHE A 373 0.28 -24.51 -7.97
N ASN A 374 1.18 -24.70 -8.95
CA ASN A 374 2.62 -24.58 -8.74
C ASN A 374 3.03 -23.13 -8.45
N LYS A 375 3.18 -22.79 -7.18
CA LYS A 375 3.52 -21.43 -6.75
C LYS A 375 4.94 -21.02 -7.09
N GLU A 376 5.85 -21.93 -7.41
CA GLU A 376 7.28 -21.59 -7.61
C GLU A 376 7.57 -21.06 -9.02
N GLU A 377 6.88 -21.57 -10.04
CA GLU A 377 7.15 -21.24 -11.46
C GLU A 377 6.64 -19.85 -11.88
N PHE A 378 5.55 -19.36 -11.28
CA PHE A 378 4.85 -18.16 -11.78
C PHE A 378 5.29 -16.83 -11.15
N LYS A 379 6.23 -16.82 -10.20
CA LYS A 379 6.40 -15.66 -9.31
C LYS A 379 7.30 -14.53 -9.83
N LYS A 380 8.19 -14.81 -10.79
CA LYS A 380 9.36 -13.95 -11.08
C LYS A 380 9.24 -13.06 -12.33
N THR A 381 8.22 -13.26 -13.17
CA THR A 381 7.98 -12.46 -14.38
C THR A 381 6.53 -11.94 -14.44
N PRO A 382 6.22 -10.86 -15.18
CA PRO A 382 4.86 -10.40 -15.40
C PRO A 382 4.04 -11.39 -16.20
N GLU A 383 4.68 -12.11 -17.12
CA GLU A 383 4.03 -13.21 -17.84
C GLU A 383 3.57 -14.28 -16.84
N GLY A 384 4.44 -14.70 -15.92
CA GLY A 384 4.08 -15.62 -14.85
C GLY A 384 3.00 -15.06 -13.92
N GLN A 385 3.04 -13.76 -13.61
CA GLN A 385 1.99 -13.13 -12.80
C GLN A 385 0.65 -13.01 -13.50
N LEU A 386 0.66 -12.68 -14.79
CA LEU A 386 -0.54 -12.73 -15.62
C LEU A 386 -1.08 -14.16 -15.66
N GLU A 387 -0.24 -15.17 -15.81
CA GLU A 387 -0.65 -16.57 -15.80
C GLU A 387 -1.24 -17.00 -14.46
N CYS A 388 -0.60 -16.64 -13.35
CA CYS A 388 -1.08 -16.86 -11.99
C CYS A 388 -2.44 -16.17 -11.75
N LEU A 389 -2.55 -14.90 -12.15
CA LEU A 389 -3.80 -14.15 -12.06
C LEU A 389 -4.88 -14.76 -12.97
N THR A 390 -4.51 -15.23 -14.17
CA THR A 390 -5.42 -15.91 -15.10
C THR A 390 -5.96 -17.18 -14.47
N TYR A 391 -5.11 -18.00 -13.86
CA TYR A 391 -5.52 -19.23 -13.20
C TYR A 391 -6.46 -18.94 -12.02
N GLN A 392 -6.14 -17.94 -11.20
CA GLN A 392 -6.98 -17.53 -10.07
C GLN A 392 -8.32 -16.95 -10.53
N ALA A 393 -8.31 -16.10 -11.56
CA ALA A 393 -9.51 -15.57 -12.18
C ALA A 393 -10.36 -16.68 -12.81
N ALA A 394 -9.74 -17.65 -13.48
CA ALA A 394 -10.42 -18.82 -14.03
C ALA A 394 -11.08 -19.65 -12.93
N ALA A 395 -10.38 -19.89 -11.81
CA ALA A 395 -10.96 -20.59 -10.67
C ALA A 395 -12.18 -19.83 -10.10
N VAL A 396 -12.11 -18.52 -9.99
CA VAL A 396 -13.22 -17.68 -9.54
C VAL A 396 -14.41 -17.74 -10.52
N ILE A 397 -14.15 -17.63 -11.82
CA ILE A 397 -15.18 -17.72 -12.86
C ILE A 397 -15.85 -19.09 -12.83
N SER A 398 -15.08 -20.18 -12.77
CA SER A 398 -15.63 -21.54 -12.74
C SER A 398 -16.45 -21.86 -11.48
N ILE A 399 -16.16 -21.23 -10.34
CA ILE A 399 -16.83 -21.52 -9.07
C ILE A 399 -18.03 -20.59 -8.82
N TYR A 400 -17.87 -19.29 -9.10
CA TYR A 400 -18.85 -18.27 -8.72
C TYR A 400 -19.60 -17.66 -9.90
N ASP A 401 -19.11 -17.82 -11.13
CA ASP A 401 -19.65 -17.21 -12.35
C ASP A 401 -20.09 -15.74 -12.14
N PRO A 402 -19.14 -14.84 -11.78
CA PRO A 402 -19.49 -13.47 -11.43
C PRO A 402 -19.92 -12.68 -12.66
N GLU A 403 -20.90 -11.79 -12.53
CA GLU A 403 -21.26 -10.85 -13.60
C GLU A 403 -20.12 -9.83 -13.87
N MET A 404 -19.31 -9.59 -12.84
CA MET A 404 -18.27 -8.58 -12.80
C MET A 404 -17.04 -9.08 -12.01
N LEU A 405 -15.89 -9.08 -12.68
CA LEU A 405 -14.58 -9.35 -12.10
C LEU A 405 -13.82 -8.04 -11.94
N ILE A 406 -13.67 -7.58 -10.69
CA ILE A 406 -12.86 -6.42 -10.34
C ILE A 406 -11.44 -6.90 -10.06
N VAL A 407 -10.46 -6.25 -10.66
CA VAL A 407 -9.07 -6.65 -10.56
C VAL A 407 -8.22 -5.45 -10.16
N SER A 408 -7.40 -5.62 -9.13
CA SER A 408 -6.33 -4.70 -8.81
C SER A 408 -5.00 -5.43 -8.87
N SER A 409 -4.28 -5.22 -9.97
CA SER A 409 -2.94 -5.77 -10.21
C SER A 409 -2.08 -4.72 -10.91
N LYS A 410 -0.79 -4.70 -10.57
CA LYS A 410 0.17 -3.71 -11.09
C LYS A 410 0.78 -4.09 -12.45
N TYR A 411 0.89 -5.39 -12.74
CA TYR A 411 1.75 -5.91 -13.80
C TYR A 411 1.00 -6.39 -15.05
N THR A 412 -0.30 -6.09 -15.11
CA THR A 412 -1.13 -6.47 -16.25
C THR A 412 -2.28 -5.50 -16.42
N ASN A 413 -3.05 -5.69 -17.48
CA ASN A 413 -4.20 -4.88 -17.84
C ASN A 413 -5.38 -5.75 -18.24
N LYS A 414 -6.54 -5.09 -18.43
CA LYS A 414 -7.79 -5.73 -18.81
C LYS A 414 -7.67 -6.59 -20.08
N HIS A 415 -6.98 -6.10 -21.10
CA HIS A 415 -6.88 -6.78 -22.39
C HIS A 415 -6.07 -8.07 -22.26
N GLU A 416 -4.89 -8.00 -21.66
CA GLU A 416 -4.03 -9.17 -21.43
C GLU A 416 -4.72 -10.26 -20.61
N LEU A 417 -5.37 -9.90 -19.51
CA LEU A 417 -6.12 -10.86 -18.69
C LEU A 417 -7.26 -11.50 -19.48
N ARG A 418 -8.03 -10.71 -20.24
CA ARG A 418 -9.14 -11.22 -21.06
C ARG A 418 -8.65 -12.20 -22.11
N GLU A 419 -7.60 -11.86 -22.86
CA GLU A 419 -7.02 -12.75 -23.87
C GLU A 419 -6.46 -14.03 -23.26
N SER A 420 -5.83 -13.94 -22.10
CA SER A 420 -5.32 -15.12 -21.40
C SER A 420 -6.46 -16.04 -20.92
N LEU A 421 -7.57 -15.47 -20.45
CA LEU A 421 -8.76 -16.23 -20.01
C LEU A 421 -9.47 -16.96 -21.16
N LYS A 422 -9.36 -16.49 -22.40
CA LYS A 422 -9.93 -17.17 -23.59
C LYS A 422 -9.38 -18.58 -23.82
N LYS A 423 -8.23 -18.91 -23.21
CA LYS A 423 -7.67 -20.28 -23.21
C LYS A 423 -8.55 -21.27 -22.43
N TYR A 424 -9.31 -20.78 -21.46
CA TYR A 424 -10.11 -21.59 -20.54
C TYR A 424 -11.61 -21.48 -20.81
N PHE A 425 -12.08 -20.34 -21.33
CA PHE A 425 -13.50 -20.06 -21.56
C PHE A 425 -13.73 -19.46 -22.95
N PRO A 426 -14.84 -19.82 -23.62
CA PRO A 426 -15.34 -19.05 -24.76
C PRO A 426 -15.64 -17.60 -24.35
N GLU A 427 -15.50 -16.66 -25.30
CA GLU A 427 -15.58 -15.22 -25.00
C GLU A 427 -16.94 -14.78 -24.40
N GLU A 428 -18.03 -15.46 -24.76
CA GLU A 428 -19.39 -15.20 -24.27
C GLU A 428 -19.58 -15.49 -22.78
N TYR A 429 -18.76 -16.38 -22.19
CA TYR A 429 -18.80 -16.71 -20.76
C TYR A 429 -17.85 -15.83 -19.93
N LEU A 430 -17.05 -14.96 -20.57
CA LEU A 430 -16.14 -14.10 -19.83
C LEU A 430 -16.92 -12.95 -19.19
N PRO A 431 -16.74 -12.72 -17.87
CA PRO A 431 -17.46 -11.67 -17.18
C PRO A 431 -17.00 -10.28 -17.62
N ASN A 432 -17.72 -9.26 -17.19
CA ASN A 432 -17.20 -7.90 -17.31
C ASN A 432 -15.94 -7.76 -16.45
N ILE A 433 -14.83 -7.31 -17.02
CA ILE A 433 -13.56 -7.11 -16.29
C ILE A 433 -13.31 -5.62 -16.12
N HIS A 434 -13.02 -5.19 -14.89
CA HIS A 434 -12.68 -3.81 -14.54
C HIS A 434 -11.41 -3.76 -13.69
N PHE A 435 -10.42 -3.02 -14.18
CA PHE A 435 -9.18 -2.79 -13.45
C PHE A 435 -9.30 -1.53 -12.60
N ILE A 436 -8.88 -1.61 -11.34
CA ILE A 436 -8.96 -0.49 -10.40
C ILE A 436 -7.63 -0.27 -9.67
N GLU A 437 -7.23 1.00 -9.62
CA GLU A 437 -5.99 1.43 -8.95
C GLU A 437 -6.27 2.13 -7.62
N HIS A 438 -7.40 2.85 -7.53
CA HIS A 438 -7.84 3.56 -6.34
C HIS A 438 -9.04 2.83 -5.73
N PHE A 439 -8.75 1.87 -4.85
CA PHE A 439 -9.78 1.02 -4.25
C PHE A 439 -9.86 1.14 -2.72
N LYS A 440 -8.99 1.94 -2.10
CA LYS A 440 -8.88 2.03 -0.65
C LYS A 440 -10.21 2.42 0.02
N GLU A 441 -10.94 3.34 -0.59
CA GLU A 441 -12.24 3.82 -0.10
C GLU A 441 -13.28 2.71 0.03
N TYR A 442 -13.23 1.68 -0.81
CA TYR A 442 -14.12 0.53 -0.67
C TYR A 442 -13.83 -0.28 0.59
N GLY A 443 -12.61 -0.24 1.12
CA GLY A 443 -12.27 -0.91 2.38
C GLY A 443 -13.00 -0.28 3.56
N LEU A 444 -13.00 1.06 3.65
CA LEU A 444 -13.75 1.81 4.67
C LEU A 444 -15.25 1.56 4.53
N LEU A 445 -15.76 1.67 3.31
CA LEU A 445 -17.18 1.53 3.03
C LEU A 445 -17.68 0.10 3.27
N GLY A 446 -16.86 -0.90 2.97
CA GLY A 446 -17.12 -2.29 3.30
C GLY A 446 -17.16 -2.52 4.79
N ALA A 447 -16.16 -2.02 5.53
CA ALA A 447 -16.13 -2.12 6.98
C ALA A 447 -17.36 -1.46 7.64
N LEU A 448 -17.83 -0.33 7.11
CA LEU A 448 -19.05 0.33 7.57
C LEU A 448 -20.26 -0.60 7.47
N ILE A 449 -20.49 -1.15 6.28
CA ILE A 449 -21.71 -1.92 6.00
C ILE A 449 -21.70 -3.29 6.65
N LEU A 450 -20.53 -3.94 6.68
CA LEU A 450 -20.39 -5.19 7.40
C LEU A 450 -20.63 -4.99 8.90
N SER A 451 -20.19 -3.87 9.48
CA SER A 451 -20.49 -3.54 10.89
C SER A 451 -21.98 -3.37 11.14
N ILE A 452 -22.68 -2.69 10.24
CA ILE A 452 -24.14 -2.49 10.34
C ILE A 452 -24.88 -3.82 10.21
N GLN A 453 -24.42 -4.70 9.30
CA GLN A 453 -25.01 -6.02 9.14
C GLN A 453 -24.80 -6.90 10.38
N GLU A 454 -23.62 -6.88 10.99
CA GLU A 454 -23.36 -7.62 12.23
C GLU A 454 -24.17 -7.06 13.41
N GLU A 455 -24.31 -5.74 13.53
CA GLU A 455 -25.15 -5.12 14.56
C GLU A 455 -26.62 -5.54 14.42
N ASN A 456 -27.13 -5.66 13.18
CA ASN A 456 -28.51 -6.09 12.93
C ASN A 456 -28.77 -7.60 13.16
N LYS A 457 -27.71 -8.41 13.34
CA LYS A 457 -27.83 -9.86 13.63
C LYS A 457 -27.97 -10.15 15.14
N GLY A 458 -27.47 -9.25 15.99
CA GLY A 458 -27.58 -9.33 17.45
C GLY A 458 -28.85 -8.67 17.95
#